data_AF-A0A6J4UGP9-F1
#
_entry.id   AF-A0A6J4UGP9-F1
#
_cell.length_a   1.000
_cell.length_b   1.000
_cell.length_c   1.000
_cell.angle_alpha   90.00
_cell.angle_beta   90.00
_cell.angle_gamma   90.00
#
_symmetry.space_group_name_H-M   'P 1'
#
loop_
_entity.id
_entity.type
_entity.pdbx_description
1 polymer ?
#
loop_
_entity_poly.entity_id
_entity_poly.type
_entity_poly.pdbx_seq_one_letter_code
_entity_poly.pdbx_strand_id
1 'polypeptide(L)'
;MRPFRQGECGIGALSAPTGETALFARLPRGRDYHTPRGSLDNSRIRFERRKKGGVAFLGGSITNMAGWRDTVCASLQSRFPRTRFTFINAGIPSLGSAPGAFRLRRDVFRRGEVDLLFVEAAVNDATNHPGDPALWLRGMEGIVRQARRAAPDIDIVMLHFVEPASREAYRAGRTPAVIAAHERVARHYGVPSIDLAREVTDRIAAGQFSWEDDFKDLHPA
;
A
#
# COMPACT_ATOMS: atom_id res chain seq x y z
N MET A 1 -27.93 -48.89 -7.12
CA MET A 1 -27.65 -48.20 -8.39
C MET A 1 -28.86 -47.33 -8.74
N ARG A 2 -28.81 -46.03 -8.42
CA ARG A 2 -29.63 -44.90 -8.92
C ARG A 2 -29.06 -43.62 -8.30
N PRO A 3 -29.07 -42.49 -9.03
CA PRO A 3 -27.98 -41.50 -8.93
C PRO A 3 -28.23 -40.40 -7.91
N PHE A 4 -27.11 -39.85 -7.43
CA PHE A 4 -26.98 -38.60 -6.69
C PHE A 4 -27.61 -37.44 -7.48
N ARG A 5 -28.54 -36.71 -6.86
CA ARG A 5 -28.94 -35.38 -7.33
C ARG A 5 -27.86 -34.38 -6.95
N GLN A 6 -27.43 -33.59 -7.93
CA GLN A 6 -26.56 -32.44 -7.74
C GLN A 6 -27.25 -31.42 -6.82
N GLY A 7 -26.57 -31.06 -5.74
CA GLY A 7 -26.91 -29.89 -4.93
C GLY A 7 -26.40 -28.64 -5.64
N GLU A 8 -27.29 -27.67 -5.78
CA GLU A 8 -27.01 -26.34 -6.32
C GLU A 8 -25.91 -25.67 -5.48
N CYS A 9 -24.79 -25.36 -6.13
CA CYS A 9 -23.78 -24.48 -5.59
C CYS A 9 -24.29 -23.05 -5.77
N GLY A 10 -24.91 -22.51 -4.72
CA GLY A 10 -25.32 -21.11 -4.66
C GLY A 10 -24.10 -20.20 -4.66
N ILE A 11 -23.65 -19.81 -5.86
CA ILE A 11 -22.82 -18.64 -6.05
C ILE A 11 -23.72 -17.46 -5.71
N GLY A 12 -23.59 -16.94 -4.48
CA GLY A 12 -24.27 -15.70 -4.09
C GLY A 12 -23.90 -14.62 -5.09
N ALA A 13 -24.87 -14.20 -5.89
CA ALA A 13 -24.74 -13.06 -6.78
C ALA A 13 -24.41 -11.84 -5.91
N LEU A 14 -23.17 -11.36 -6.00
CA LEU A 14 -22.81 -10.05 -5.51
C LEU A 14 -23.70 -9.05 -6.25
N SER A 15 -24.60 -8.40 -5.52
CA SER A 15 -25.43 -7.33 -6.06
C SER A 15 -24.52 -6.28 -6.70
N ALA A 16 -24.83 -5.90 -7.95
CA ALA A 16 -24.11 -4.84 -8.63
C ALA A 16 -24.14 -3.58 -7.76
N PRO A 17 -23.00 -2.88 -7.59
CA PRO A 17 -22.97 -1.65 -6.82
C PRO A 17 -23.97 -0.65 -7.41
N THR A 18 -24.77 0.03 -6.57
CA THR A 18 -25.74 1.04 -7.01
C THR A 18 -25.09 2.42 -7.08
N GLY A 19 -25.53 3.25 -8.04
CA GLY A 19 -25.25 4.69 -8.17
C GLY A 19 -23.81 5.13 -7.88
N GLU A 20 -23.58 5.56 -6.64
CA GLU A 20 -22.31 6.08 -6.14
C GLU A 20 -21.23 4.99 -6.02
N THR A 21 -21.61 3.80 -5.53
CA THR A 21 -20.68 2.66 -5.40
C THR A 21 -20.24 2.15 -6.77
N ALA A 22 -21.08 2.28 -7.80
CA ALA A 22 -20.74 1.93 -9.19
C ALA A 22 -19.76 2.93 -9.81
N LEU A 23 -19.92 4.21 -9.47
CA LEU A 23 -19.02 5.28 -9.91
C LEU A 23 -17.61 5.06 -9.36
N PHE A 24 -17.48 4.72 -8.07
CA PHE A 24 -16.19 4.39 -7.45
C PHE A 24 -15.61 3.04 -7.92
N ALA A 25 -16.44 2.06 -8.27
CA ALA A 25 -15.99 0.77 -8.79
C ALA A 25 -15.37 0.88 -10.20
N ARG A 26 -15.74 1.89 -10.99
CA ARG A 26 -15.17 2.09 -12.33
C ARG A 26 -13.82 2.78 -12.24
N LEU A 27 -12.75 2.05 -12.56
CA LEU A 27 -11.41 2.61 -12.69
C LEU A 27 -11.40 3.72 -13.75
N PRO A 28 -10.98 4.94 -13.41
CA PRO A 28 -10.83 5.99 -14.40
C PRO A 28 -9.84 5.53 -15.47
N ARG A 29 -10.11 5.87 -16.73
CA ARG A 29 -9.26 5.56 -17.88
C ARG A 29 -9.00 4.06 -18.15
N GLY A 30 -9.74 3.14 -17.49
CA GLY A 30 -9.66 1.70 -17.75
C GLY A 30 -8.27 1.09 -17.48
N ARG A 31 -7.48 1.71 -16.60
CA ARG A 31 -6.12 1.27 -16.27
C ARG A 31 -6.04 0.79 -14.83
N ASP A 32 -5.12 -0.12 -14.56
CA ASP A 32 -4.71 -0.46 -13.20
C ASP A 32 -3.78 0.61 -12.61
N TYR A 33 -3.91 0.82 -11.30
CA TYR A 33 -3.05 1.68 -10.48
C TYR A 33 -2.12 0.88 -9.58
N HIS A 34 -2.07 -0.44 -9.76
CA HIS A 34 -1.13 -1.31 -9.08
C HIS A 34 -0.23 -1.99 -10.12
N THR A 35 1.05 -2.16 -9.78
CA THR A 35 1.98 -2.95 -10.59
C THR A 35 2.32 -4.23 -9.82
N PRO A 36 1.73 -5.38 -10.19
CA PRO A 36 2.07 -6.64 -9.55
C PRO A 36 3.51 -7.00 -9.89
N ARG A 37 4.28 -7.38 -8.86
CA ARG A 37 5.62 -7.96 -8.97
C ARG A 37 5.76 -9.00 -7.87
N GLY A 38 6.42 -10.11 -8.17
CA GLY A 38 6.48 -11.23 -7.23
C GLY A 38 5.08 -11.74 -6.85
N SER A 39 4.94 -12.21 -5.61
CA SER A 39 3.66 -12.61 -5.03
C SER A 39 3.55 -12.11 -3.60
N LEU A 40 2.36 -12.24 -3.01
CA LEU A 40 2.13 -12.09 -1.57
C LEU A 40 1.84 -13.46 -0.92
N ASP A 41 2.38 -14.53 -1.52
CA ASP A 41 2.06 -15.89 -1.10
C ASP A 41 2.66 -16.25 0.25
N ASN A 42 3.81 -15.68 0.64
CA ASN A 42 4.44 -16.00 1.92
C ASN A 42 3.55 -15.57 3.07
N SER A 43 3.13 -14.30 3.09
CA SER A 43 2.21 -13.74 4.08
C SER A 43 0.86 -14.44 4.02
N ARG A 44 0.29 -14.67 2.83
CA ARG A 44 -0.96 -15.42 2.67
C ARG A 44 -0.87 -16.82 3.28
N ILE A 45 0.18 -17.58 2.98
CA ILE A 45 0.41 -18.93 3.51
C ILE A 45 0.54 -18.90 5.04
N ARG A 46 1.23 -17.89 5.60
CA ARG A 46 1.33 -17.70 7.06
C ARG A 46 -0.05 -17.48 7.67
N PHE A 47 -0.84 -16.57 7.12
CA PHE A 47 -2.19 -16.28 7.60
C PHE A 47 -3.09 -17.51 7.47
N GLU A 48 -3.10 -18.18 6.32
CA GLU A 48 -3.98 -19.32 6.06
C GLU A 48 -3.60 -20.56 6.87
N ARG A 49 -2.31 -20.87 7.01
CA ARG A 49 -1.87 -22.16 7.60
C ARG A 49 -1.45 -22.03 9.06
N ARG A 50 -0.75 -20.96 9.42
CA ARG A 50 -0.24 -20.78 10.80
C ARG A 50 -1.21 -20.04 11.69
N LYS A 51 -2.24 -19.38 11.11
CA LYS A 51 -3.27 -18.64 11.86
C LYS A 51 -2.69 -17.58 12.79
N LYS A 52 -1.48 -17.10 12.48
CA LYS A 52 -0.79 -15.97 13.09
C LYS A 52 -0.19 -15.13 11.97
N GLY A 53 -0.27 -13.81 12.10
CA GLY A 53 0.24 -12.90 11.08
C GLY A 53 0.74 -11.59 11.67
N GLY A 54 1.99 -11.25 11.39
CA GLY A 54 2.57 -9.95 11.69
C GLY A 54 2.46 -9.01 10.50
N VAL A 55 1.85 -7.84 10.68
CA VAL A 55 1.70 -6.84 9.61
C VAL A 55 2.20 -5.50 10.11
N ALA A 56 3.13 -4.90 9.38
CA ALA A 56 3.72 -3.61 9.74
C ALA A 56 3.46 -2.55 8.67
N PHE A 57 3.37 -1.30 9.13
CA PHE A 57 3.15 -0.13 8.30
C PHE A 57 4.24 0.89 8.61
N LEU A 58 5.13 1.12 7.65
CA LEU A 58 6.26 2.04 7.78
C LEU A 58 6.06 3.25 6.88
N GLY A 59 6.05 4.44 7.46
CA GLY A 59 5.97 5.66 6.68
C GLY A 59 5.92 6.93 7.51
N GLY A 60 5.31 7.96 6.94
CA GLY A 60 5.21 9.31 7.48
C GLY A 60 3.94 9.55 8.30
N SER A 61 3.42 10.77 8.22
CA SER A 61 2.19 11.19 8.91
C SER A 61 0.95 10.47 8.38
N ILE A 62 0.90 10.18 7.07
CA ILE A 62 -0.20 9.43 6.43
C ILE A 62 -0.29 8.00 6.97
N THR A 63 0.83 7.35 7.25
CA THR A 63 0.83 6.05 7.95
C THR A 63 0.54 6.17 9.45
N ASN A 64 1.00 7.25 10.09
CA ASN A 64 0.84 7.44 11.54
C ASN A 64 -0.62 7.62 11.95
N MET A 65 -1.42 8.32 11.14
CA MET A 65 -2.81 8.63 11.46
C MET A 65 -3.74 7.40 11.45
N ALA A 66 -4.94 7.58 12.00
CA ALA A 66 -6.05 6.66 11.76
C ALA A 66 -6.56 6.84 10.33
N GLY A 67 -6.99 5.75 9.67
CA GLY A 67 -7.48 5.80 8.28
C GLY A 67 -7.14 4.55 7.49
N TRP A 68 -6.45 4.70 6.35
CA TRP A 68 -6.22 3.62 5.39
C TRP A 68 -5.63 2.35 6.02
N ARG A 69 -4.71 2.51 6.98
CA ARG A 69 -4.10 1.40 7.71
C ARG A 69 -5.15 0.59 8.46
N ASP A 70 -6.09 1.26 9.12
CA ASP A 70 -7.15 0.61 9.88
C ASP A 70 -8.12 -0.13 8.95
N THR A 71 -8.41 0.42 7.76
CA THR A 71 -9.16 -0.27 6.70
C THR A 71 -8.44 -1.53 6.23
N VAL A 72 -7.11 -1.48 6.05
CA VAL A 72 -6.30 -2.66 5.70
C VAL A 72 -6.33 -3.69 6.83
N CYS A 73 -6.18 -3.27 8.09
CA CYS A 73 -6.27 -4.15 9.25
C CYS A 73 -7.63 -4.87 9.30
N ALA A 74 -8.73 -4.12 9.17
CA ALA A 74 -10.08 -4.66 9.17
C ALA A 74 -10.32 -5.63 8.00
N SER A 75 -9.85 -5.28 6.80
CA SER A 75 -9.93 -6.14 5.62
C SER A 75 -9.16 -7.46 5.81
N LEU A 76 -7.95 -7.41 6.37
CA LEU A 76 -7.16 -8.62 6.66
C LEU A 76 -7.84 -9.50 7.72
N GLN A 77 -8.39 -8.91 8.77
CA GLN A 77 -9.16 -9.64 9.78
C GLN A 77 -10.41 -10.29 9.19
N SER A 78 -11.15 -9.58 8.32
CA SER A 78 -12.33 -10.11 7.63
C SER A 78 -11.98 -11.26 6.68
N ARG A 79 -10.90 -11.13 5.91
CA ARG A 79 -10.43 -12.15 4.95
C ARG A 79 -9.85 -13.39 5.63
N PHE A 80 -9.24 -13.22 6.79
CA PHE A 80 -8.61 -14.31 7.55
C PHE A 80 -9.14 -14.35 8.99
N PRO A 81 -10.43 -14.70 9.20
CA PRO A 81 -11.09 -14.54 10.51
C PRO A 81 -10.56 -15.49 11.59
N ARG A 82 -9.82 -16.54 11.19
CA ARG A 82 -9.16 -17.49 12.10
C ARG A 82 -7.72 -17.10 12.44
N THR A 83 -7.21 -16.00 11.90
CA THR A 83 -5.82 -15.57 12.07
C THR A 83 -5.70 -14.54 13.18
N ARG A 84 -4.84 -14.80 14.16
CA ARG A 84 -4.47 -13.82 15.16
C ARG A 84 -3.42 -12.87 14.58
N PHE A 85 -3.84 -11.63 14.33
CA PHE A 85 -2.94 -10.61 13.79
C PHE A 85 -2.24 -9.80 14.89
N THR A 86 -1.00 -9.41 14.61
CA THR A 86 -0.28 -8.33 15.30
C THR A 86 -0.02 -7.22 14.29
N PHE A 87 -0.64 -6.06 14.52
CA PHE A 87 -0.48 -4.89 13.67
C PHE A 87 0.50 -3.91 14.30
N ILE A 88 1.50 -3.49 13.53
CA ILE A 88 2.55 -2.56 13.96
C ILE A 88 2.41 -1.26 13.17
N ASN A 89 1.93 -0.21 13.83
CA ASN A 89 2.05 1.15 13.31
C ASN A 89 3.47 1.66 13.59
N ALA A 90 4.26 1.80 12.53
CA ALA A 90 5.58 2.41 12.53
C ALA A 90 5.60 3.69 11.69
N GLY A 91 4.46 4.38 11.56
CA GLY A 91 4.40 5.74 11.02
C GLY A 91 4.99 6.75 12.02
N ILE A 92 5.81 7.67 11.53
CA ILE A 92 6.26 8.82 12.32
C ILE A 92 6.12 10.06 11.43
N PRO A 93 5.38 11.11 11.85
CA PRO A 93 5.19 12.31 11.06
C PRO A 93 6.50 12.88 10.51
N SER A 94 6.43 13.39 9.28
CA SER A 94 7.54 14.03 8.57
C SER A 94 8.73 13.14 8.20
N LEU A 95 8.74 11.84 8.52
CA LEU A 95 9.88 10.96 8.18
C LEU A 95 9.71 10.28 6.82
N GLY A 96 10.73 10.44 5.97
CA GLY A 96 10.87 9.74 4.68
C GLY A 96 11.61 8.40 4.76
N SER A 97 12.04 7.90 3.61
CA SER A 97 12.64 6.57 3.45
C SER A 97 14.03 6.46 4.10
N ALA A 98 14.85 7.52 4.04
CA ALA A 98 16.17 7.53 4.64
C ALA A 98 16.12 7.31 6.17
N PRO A 99 15.42 8.13 6.98
CA PRO A 99 15.27 7.83 8.41
C PRO A 99 14.48 6.54 8.65
N GLY A 100 13.54 6.18 7.77
CA GLY A 100 12.84 4.89 7.77
C GLY A 100 13.80 3.69 7.76
N ALA A 101 14.83 3.73 6.90
CA ALA A 101 15.84 2.69 6.80
C ALA A 101 16.66 2.52 8.09
N PHE A 102 17.00 3.60 8.78
CA PHE A 102 17.75 3.55 10.04
C PHE A 102 16.91 3.02 11.21
N ARG A 103 15.62 3.33 11.24
CA ARG A 103 14.73 2.96 12.35
C ARG A 103 14.00 1.65 12.15
N LEU A 104 14.02 1.07 10.95
CA LEU A 104 13.29 -0.15 10.59
C LEU A 104 13.44 -1.27 11.64
N ARG A 105 14.67 -1.57 12.07
CA ARG A 105 14.90 -2.60 13.09
C ARG A 105 14.23 -2.26 14.43
N ARG A 106 14.32 -1.00 14.87
CA ARG A 106 13.78 -0.54 16.16
C ARG A 106 12.25 -0.52 16.14
N ASP A 107 11.66 0.01 15.07
CA ASP A 107 10.24 0.35 15.03
C ASP A 107 9.38 -0.76 14.43
N VAL A 108 9.99 -1.70 13.69
CA VAL A 108 9.29 -2.83 13.08
C VAL A 108 9.77 -4.14 13.73
N PHE A 109 11.00 -4.58 13.44
CA PHE A 109 11.44 -5.95 13.79
C PHE A 109 11.68 -6.20 15.28
N ARG A 110 11.91 -5.17 16.10
CA ARG A 110 11.97 -5.33 17.56
C ARG A 110 10.59 -5.42 18.22
N ARG A 111 9.50 -5.15 17.48
CA ARG A 111 8.13 -5.19 18.00
C ARG A 111 7.43 -6.52 17.74
N GLY A 112 8.01 -7.40 16.93
CA GLY A 112 7.51 -8.75 16.67
C GLY A 112 7.95 -9.30 15.32
N GLU A 113 7.53 -10.53 15.03
CA GLU A 113 7.62 -11.11 13.68
C GLU A 113 6.71 -10.34 12.72
N VAL A 114 7.18 -10.14 11.49
CA VAL A 114 6.45 -9.44 10.43
C VAL A 114 6.49 -10.27 9.16
N ASP A 115 5.32 -10.65 8.68
CA ASP A 115 5.13 -11.43 7.44
C ASP A 115 4.77 -10.52 6.26
N LEU A 116 4.16 -9.35 6.53
CA LEU A 116 3.77 -8.36 5.52
C LEU A 116 4.15 -6.94 5.96
N LEU A 117 4.88 -6.22 5.11
CA LEU A 117 5.26 -4.83 5.32
C LEU A 117 4.65 -3.93 4.25
N PHE A 118 3.83 -2.98 4.66
CA PHE A 118 3.47 -1.83 3.83
C PHE A 118 4.48 -0.70 4.07
N VAL A 119 5.00 -0.11 2.99
CA VAL A 119 5.93 1.02 3.06
C VAL A 119 5.51 2.16 2.14
N GLU A 120 5.51 3.38 2.67
CA GLU A 120 5.27 4.62 1.94
C GLU A 120 6.23 5.71 2.43
N ALA A 121 6.74 6.52 1.52
CA ALA A 121 7.63 7.63 1.86
C ALA A 121 7.70 8.74 0.80
N ALA A 122 7.05 8.60 -0.36
CA ALA A 122 7.26 9.46 -1.52
C ALA A 122 7.01 10.95 -1.21
N VAL A 123 5.93 11.27 -0.50
CA VAL A 123 5.58 12.64 -0.08
C VAL A 123 6.67 13.23 0.80
N ASN A 124 7.12 12.49 1.83
CA ASN A 124 8.15 12.97 2.74
C ASN A 124 9.53 13.05 2.11
N ASP A 125 9.89 12.12 1.23
CA ASP A 125 11.14 12.14 0.48
C ASP A 125 11.21 13.36 -0.44
N ALA A 126 10.15 13.65 -1.19
CA ALA A 126 10.06 14.83 -2.04
C ALA A 126 10.11 16.14 -1.24
N THR A 127 9.40 16.18 -0.11
CA THR A 127 9.32 17.38 0.73
C THR A 127 10.64 17.67 1.45
N ASN A 128 11.25 16.65 2.08
CA ASN A 128 12.43 16.85 2.92
C ASN A 128 13.73 16.95 2.13
N HIS A 129 13.79 16.30 0.97
CA HIS A 129 14.99 16.19 0.16
C HIS A 129 14.68 16.45 -1.32
N PRO A 130 14.16 17.64 -1.66
CA PRO A 130 13.74 17.95 -3.02
C PRO A 130 14.90 17.81 -4.00
N GLY A 131 14.69 17.07 -5.08
CA GLY A 131 15.69 16.91 -6.15
C GLY A 131 16.85 15.98 -5.83
N ASP A 132 16.77 15.13 -4.79
CA ASP A 132 17.81 14.14 -4.46
C ASP A 132 17.39 12.69 -4.77
N PRO A 133 17.39 12.27 -6.05
CA PRO A 133 17.01 10.92 -6.43
C PRO A 133 17.97 9.85 -5.90
N ALA A 134 19.21 10.21 -5.57
CA ALA A 134 20.17 9.27 -5.00
C ALA A 134 19.78 8.90 -3.57
N LEU A 135 19.40 9.89 -2.75
CA LEU A 135 18.95 9.65 -1.38
C LEU A 135 17.62 8.89 -1.35
N TRP A 136 16.64 9.25 -2.18
CA TRP A 136 15.36 8.53 -2.27
C TRP A 136 15.55 7.06 -2.64
N LEU A 137 16.44 6.78 -3.61
CA LEU A 137 16.75 5.43 -4.05
C LEU A 137 17.43 4.64 -2.91
N ARG A 138 18.47 5.19 -2.29
CA ARG A 138 19.21 4.52 -1.21
C ARG A 138 18.34 4.29 0.02
N GLY A 139 17.49 5.25 0.38
CA GLY A 139 16.58 5.12 1.51
C GLY A 139 15.58 3.97 1.31
N MET A 140 14.90 3.97 0.17
CA MET A 140 13.92 2.91 -0.13
C MET A 140 14.58 1.53 -0.33
N GLU A 141 15.71 1.47 -1.04
CA GLU A 141 16.49 0.24 -1.17
C GLU A 141 16.98 -0.27 0.18
N GLY A 142 17.44 0.64 1.05
CA GLY A 142 17.86 0.34 2.41
C GLY A 142 16.75 -0.32 3.22
N ILE A 143 15.51 0.15 3.10
CA ILE A 143 14.34 -0.47 3.74
C ILE A 143 14.13 -1.90 3.21
N VAL A 144 14.01 -2.04 1.88
CA VAL A 144 13.70 -3.34 1.25
C VAL A 144 14.76 -4.38 1.57
N ARG A 145 16.04 -4.04 1.42
CA ARG A 145 17.15 -4.96 1.69
C ARG A 145 17.23 -5.36 3.16
N GLN A 146 17.08 -4.39 4.07
CA GLN A 146 17.13 -4.68 5.50
C GLN A 146 15.93 -5.52 5.96
N ALA A 147 14.75 -5.26 5.41
CA ALA A 147 13.55 -6.04 5.70
C ALA A 147 13.75 -7.51 5.34
N ARG A 148 14.19 -7.78 4.11
CA ARG A 148 14.47 -9.17 3.65
C ARG A 148 15.65 -9.81 4.36
N ARG A 149 16.64 -9.03 4.84
CA ARG A 149 17.73 -9.58 5.66
C ARG A 149 17.23 -10.00 7.04
N ALA A 150 16.30 -9.25 7.62
CA ALA A 150 15.74 -9.56 8.94
C ALA A 150 14.69 -10.68 8.89
N ALA A 151 13.90 -10.73 7.82
CA ALA A 151 12.86 -11.73 7.57
C ALA A 151 12.88 -12.12 6.08
N PRO A 152 13.56 -13.22 5.71
CA PRO A 152 13.73 -13.61 4.30
C PRO A 152 12.42 -13.83 3.53
N ASP A 153 11.38 -14.31 4.23
CA ASP A 153 10.07 -14.60 3.64
C ASP A 153 9.07 -13.42 3.76
N ILE A 154 9.54 -12.22 4.14
CA ILE A 154 8.65 -11.06 4.27
C ILE A 154 8.14 -10.61 2.90
N ASP A 155 6.83 -10.45 2.81
CA ASP A 155 6.21 -9.77 1.67
C ASP A 155 6.20 -8.27 1.91
N ILE A 156 6.44 -7.49 0.87
CA ILE A 156 6.53 -6.02 0.93
C ILE A 156 5.56 -5.45 -0.09
N VAL A 157 4.80 -4.42 0.28
CA VAL A 157 3.96 -3.64 -0.62
C VAL A 157 4.37 -2.17 -0.52
N MET A 158 4.73 -1.58 -1.65
CA MET A 158 5.11 -0.17 -1.73
C MET A 158 3.92 0.68 -2.15
N LEU A 159 3.66 1.77 -1.44
CA LEU A 159 2.54 2.68 -1.72
C LEU A 159 3.05 4.08 -2.02
N HIS A 160 2.45 4.72 -3.02
CA HIS A 160 2.74 6.11 -3.40
C HIS A 160 1.51 6.98 -3.16
N PHE A 161 1.49 7.70 -2.04
CA PHE A 161 0.41 8.64 -1.72
C PHE A 161 0.50 9.94 -2.50
N VAL A 162 -0.65 10.59 -2.63
CA VAL A 162 -0.85 11.83 -3.38
C VAL A 162 -0.40 13.06 -2.58
N GLU A 163 0.20 14.01 -3.27
CA GLU A 163 0.40 15.40 -2.83
C GLU A 163 0.15 16.36 -4.01
N PRO A 164 -0.08 17.68 -3.80
CA PRO A 164 -0.34 18.63 -4.87
C PRO A 164 0.67 18.58 -6.02
N ALA A 165 1.99 18.58 -5.72
CA ALA A 165 3.03 18.52 -6.73
C ALA A 165 2.99 17.22 -7.57
N SER A 166 2.68 16.08 -6.94
CA SER A 166 2.50 14.81 -7.66
C SER A 166 1.30 14.83 -8.60
N ARG A 167 0.19 15.49 -8.19
CA ARG A 167 -1.01 15.65 -9.02
C ARG A 167 -0.72 16.51 -10.25
N GLU A 168 0.00 17.62 -10.07
CA GLU A 168 0.40 18.49 -11.18
C GLU A 168 1.28 17.75 -12.19
N ALA A 169 2.25 16.98 -11.72
CA ALA A 169 3.09 16.16 -12.59
C ALA A 169 2.24 15.17 -13.40
N TYR A 170 1.32 14.44 -12.76
CA TYR A 170 0.44 13.50 -13.46
C TYR A 170 -0.55 14.17 -14.42
N ARG A 171 -1.09 15.34 -14.07
CA ARG A 171 -1.91 16.17 -14.98
C ARG A 171 -1.12 16.57 -16.23
N ALA A 172 0.18 16.85 -16.07
CA ALA A 172 1.09 17.12 -17.17
C ALA A 172 1.61 15.84 -17.88
N GLY A 173 1.05 14.67 -17.59
CA GLY A 173 1.46 13.40 -18.22
C GLY A 173 2.81 12.85 -17.75
N ARG A 174 3.39 13.39 -16.67
CA ARG A 174 4.70 13.00 -16.13
C ARG A 174 4.56 12.21 -14.84
N THR A 175 5.47 11.25 -14.63
CA THR A 175 5.59 10.58 -13.33
C THR A 175 6.47 11.42 -12.40
N PRO A 176 6.06 11.68 -11.14
CA PRO A 176 6.90 12.36 -10.15
C PRO A 176 8.26 11.66 -9.98
N ALA A 177 9.33 12.44 -9.91
CA ALA A 177 10.69 11.90 -9.86
C ALA A 177 10.93 10.99 -8.63
N VAL A 178 10.34 11.34 -7.49
CA VAL A 178 10.42 10.52 -6.26
C VAL A 178 9.73 9.16 -6.43
N ILE A 179 8.54 9.13 -7.03
CA ILE A 179 7.81 7.90 -7.33
C ILE A 179 8.61 7.07 -8.33
N ALA A 180 9.17 7.70 -9.37
CA ALA A 180 10.02 7.00 -10.32
C ALA A 180 11.26 6.38 -9.67
N ALA A 181 11.88 7.04 -8.67
CA ALA A 181 13.00 6.50 -7.92
C ALA A 181 12.60 5.28 -7.07
N HIS A 182 11.48 5.37 -6.34
CA HIS A 182 10.96 4.26 -5.55
C HIS A 182 10.53 3.08 -6.44
N GLU A 183 9.91 3.33 -7.59
CA GLU A 183 9.54 2.30 -8.57
C GLU A 183 10.74 1.59 -9.19
N ARG A 184 11.90 2.26 -9.30
CA ARG A 184 13.16 1.59 -9.72
C ARG A 184 13.58 0.55 -8.69
N VAL A 185 13.47 0.87 -7.39
CA VAL A 185 13.73 -0.08 -6.30
C VAL A 185 12.70 -1.21 -6.36
N ALA A 186 11.41 -0.88 -6.47
CA ALA A 186 10.34 -1.86 -6.52
C ALA A 186 10.54 -2.86 -7.67
N ARG A 187 10.90 -2.37 -8.86
CA ARG A 187 11.22 -3.20 -10.02
C ARG A 187 12.44 -4.08 -9.78
N HIS A 188 13.53 -3.52 -9.26
CA HIS A 188 14.78 -4.25 -9.04
C HIS A 188 14.59 -5.42 -8.06
N TYR A 189 13.78 -5.22 -7.02
CA TYR A 189 13.55 -6.22 -5.96
C TYR A 189 12.28 -7.05 -6.14
N GLY A 190 11.53 -6.87 -7.22
CA GLY A 190 10.27 -7.58 -7.45
C GLY A 190 9.21 -7.28 -6.39
N VAL A 191 9.16 -6.05 -5.88
CA VAL A 191 8.20 -5.58 -4.89
C VAL A 191 6.95 -5.03 -5.62
N PRO A 192 5.74 -5.53 -5.32
CA PRO A 192 4.51 -4.96 -5.87
C PRO A 192 4.31 -3.53 -5.34
N SER A 193 3.75 -2.67 -6.18
CA SER A 193 3.49 -1.28 -5.81
C SER A 193 2.12 -0.79 -6.22
N ILE A 194 1.62 0.24 -5.51
CA ILE A 194 0.33 0.89 -5.76
C ILE A 194 0.54 2.39 -5.88
N ASP A 195 0.15 2.95 -7.02
CA ASP A 195 0.27 4.37 -7.38
C ASP A 195 -1.05 5.11 -7.04
N LEU A 196 -1.30 5.25 -5.73
CA LEU A 196 -2.48 5.96 -5.22
C LEU A 196 -2.47 7.43 -5.66
N ALA A 197 -1.29 8.02 -5.82
CA ALA A 197 -1.11 9.38 -6.34
C ALA A 197 -1.73 9.55 -7.74
N ARG A 198 -1.46 8.61 -8.65
CA ARG A 198 -2.06 8.62 -9.98
C ARG A 198 -3.55 8.29 -9.93
N GLU A 199 -3.95 7.32 -9.11
CA GLU A 199 -5.37 6.94 -8.97
C GLU A 199 -6.21 8.13 -8.51
N VAL A 200 -5.82 8.77 -7.41
CA VAL A 200 -6.50 9.96 -6.89
C VAL A 200 -6.56 11.06 -7.94
N THR A 201 -5.45 11.31 -8.65
CA THR A 201 -5.41 12.33 -9.70
C THR A 201 -6.43 12.05 -10.80
N ASP A 202 -6.48 10.80 -11.29
CA ASP A 202 -7.36 10.40 -12.38
C ASP A 202 -8.83 10.34 -11.92
N ARG A 203 -9.11 9.98 -10.67
CA ARG A 203 -10.48 9.98 -10.09
C ARG A 203 -11.04 11.39 -9.89
N ILE A 204 -10.21 12.33 -9.41
CA ILE A 204 -10.59 13.75 -9.34
C ILE A 204 -10.84 14.31 -10.75
N ALA A 205 -9.98 13.97 -11.71
CA ALA A 205 -10.17 14.39 -13.11
C ALA A 205 -11.45 13.80 -13.74
N ALA A 206 -11.91 12.65 -13.24
CA ALA A 206 -13.17 12.02 -13.63
C ALA A 206 -14.39 12.54 -12.85
N GLY A 207 -14.23 13.49 -11.94
CA GLY A 207 -15.31 14.07 -11.14
C GLY A 207 -15.91 13.09 -10.13
N GLN A 208 -15.16 12.07 -9.70
CA GLN A 208 -15.65 11.09 -8.72
C GLN A 208 -15.60 11.61 -7.29
N PHE A 209 -14.69 12.55 -7.01
CA PHE A 209 -14.54 13.28 -5.75
C PHE A 209 -13.65 14.51 -5.99
N SER A 210 -13.54 15.41 -5.02
CA SER A 210 -12.75 16.66 -5.12
C SER A 210 -11.57 16.65 -4.15
N TRP A 211 -10.65 17.62 -4.30
CA TRP A 211 -9.58 17.75 -3.30
C TRP A 211 -10.07 18.53 -2.08
N GLU A 212 -10.89 19.53 -2.33
CA GLU A 212 -11.37 20.51 -1.36
C GLU A 212 -12.34 19.89 -0.35
N ASP A 213 -13.14 18.92 -0.79
CA ASP A 213 -14.16 18.29 0.06
C ASP A 213 -13.67 17.00 0.73
N ASP A 214 -12.76 16.26 0.07
CA ASP A 214 -12.39 14.90 0.47
C ASP A 214 -10.96 14.78 1.05
N PHE A 215 -10.19 15.88 1.08
CA PHE A 215 -8.85 15.92 1.69
C PHE A 215 -8.72 17.05 2.70
N LYS A 216 -8.06 16.76 3.82
CA LYS A 216 -7.55 17.77 4.76
C LYS A 216 -6.03 17.83 4.61
N ASP A 217 -5.54 18.88 3.95
CA ASP A 217 -4.14 19.05 3.55
C ASP A 217 -3.62 17.90 2.66
N LEU A 218 -2.88 16.95 3.23
CA LEU A 218 -2.33 15.76 2.56
C LEU A 218 -3.02 14.47 2.99
N HIS A 219 -4.03 14.57 3.86
CA HIS A 219 -4.67 13.44 4.52
C HIS A 219 -6.06 13.23 3.93
N PRO A 220 -6.38 12.03 3.43
CA PRO A 220 -7.76 11.68 3.09
C PRO A 220 -8.66 11.91 4.31
N ALA A 221 -9.78 12.62 4.12
CA ALA A 221 -10.71 13.00 5.17
C ALA A 221 -11.69 11.89 5.57
#